data_AF-V4XXK7-F1
#
_entry.id   AF-V4XXK7-F1
#
_cell.length_a   1.000
_cell.length_b   1.000
_cell.length_c   1.000
_cell.angle_alpha   90.00
_cell.angle_beta   90.00
_cell.angle_gamma   90.00
#
_symmetry.space_group_name_H-M   'P 1'
#
loop_
_entity.id
_entity.type
_entity.pdbx_description
1 polymer ?
#
loop_
_entity_poly.entity_id
_entity_poly.type
_entity_poly.pdbx_seq_one_letter_code
_entity_poly.pdbx_strand_id
1 'polypeptide(L)' 'MGVETVDGFSGHADRQGLENFVKTMNPRPEKVLCVHGDEQSVQDLSSALYHDYNMRTFAPKNLETFRFK' A
#
# COMPACT_ATOMS: atom_id res chain seq x y z
N MET A 1 36.70 -0.65 4.96
CA MET A 1 35.61 -1.64 5.00
C MET A 1 34.41 -1.03 4.31
N GLY A 2 33.85 -1.72 3.31
CA GLY A 2 32.62 -1.29 2.64
C GLY A 2 31.40 -1.79 3.40
N VAL A 3 30.33 -1.01 3.40
CA VAL A 3 29.00 -1.43 3.88
C VAL A 3 28.15 -1.62 2.64
N GLU A 4 27.52 -2.79 2.52
CA GLU A 4 26.59 -3.11 1.43
C GLU A 4 25.26 -3.56 2.04
N THR A 5 24.16 -3.15 1.39
CA THR A 5 22.80 -3.57 1.71
C THR A 5 22.30 -4.47 0.59
N VAL A 6 21.81 -5.65 0.93
CA VAL A 6 21.21 -6.58 -0.03
C VAL A 6 19.72 -6.68 0.27
N ASP A 7 18.92 -6.07 -0.60
CA ASP A 7 17.46 -6.13 -0.52
C ASP A 7 16.90 -7.42 -1.13
N GLY A 8 15.66 -7.77 -0.77
CA GLY A 8 14.96 -8.98 -1.25
C GLY A 8 14.76 -10.09 -0.21
N PHE A 9 15.33 -9.93 0.99
CA PHE A 9 15.16 -10.88 2.11
C PHE A 9 14.25 -10.34 3.23
N SER A 10 13.62 -9.19 3.04
CA SER A 10 12.73 -8.57 4.04
C SER A 10 11.41 -9.32 4.23
N GLY A 11 11.02 -10.18 3.28
CA GLY A 11 9.73 -10.88 3.29
C GLY A 11 8.53 -9.99 2.94
N HIS A 12 8.75 -8.70 2.66
CA HIS A 12 7.72 -7.79 2.20
C HIS A 12 7.67 -7.75 0.67
N ALA A 13 6.45 -7.64 0.13
CA ALA A 13 6.29 -7.33 -1.28
C ALA A 13 6.86 -5.93 -1.56
N ASP A 14 7.56 -5.81 -2.69
CA ASP A 14 7.99 -4.52 -3.20
C ASP A 14 6.80 -3.70 -3.73
N ARG A 15 7.09 -2.49 -4.22
CA ARG A 15 6.07 -1.57 -4.71
C ARG A 15 5.18 -2.19 -5.78
N GLN A 16 5.80 -2.89 -6.75
CA GLN A 16 5.10 -3.52 -7.86
C GLN A 16 4.27 -4.72 -7.40
N GLY A 17 4.80 -5.50 -6.46
CA GLY A 17 4.11 -6.63 -5.83
C GLY A 17 2.85 -6.18 -5.08
N LEU A 18 2.91 -5.08 -4.33
CA LEU A 18 1.76 -4.52 -3.63
C LEU A 18 0.65 -4.07 -4.58
N GLU A 19 0.99 -3.36 -5.67
CA GLU A 19 -0.01 -2.98 -6.67
C GLU A 19 -0.63 -4.18 -7.37
N ASN A 20 0.21 -5.15 -7.76
CA ASN A 20 -0.26 -6.37 -8.40
C ASN A 20 -1.17 -7.18 -7.49
N PHE A 21 -0.88 -7.21 -6.19
CA PHE A 21 -1.71 -7.87 -5.20
C PHE A 21 -3.13 -7.27 -5.18
N VAL A 22 -3.24 -5.94 -5.09
CA VAL A 22 -4.55 -5.26 -5.09
C VAL A 22 -5.25 -5.40 -6.45
N LYS A 23 -4.52 -5.26 -7.56
CA LYS A 23 -5.05 -5.36 -8.92
C LYS A 23 -5.67 -6.71 -9.23
N THR A 24 -5.10 -7.80 -8.71
CA THR A 24 -5.52 -9.17 -9.01
C THR A 24 -6.55 -9.73 -8.02
N MET A 25 -6.92 -8.97 -6.97
CA MET A 25 -7.99 -9.38 -6.05
C MET A 25 -9.33 -9.57 -6.77
N ASN A 26 -10.00 -10.67 -6.43
CA ASN A 26 -11.34 -10.99 -6.90
C ASN A 26 -12.20 -11.49 -5.71
N PRO A 27 -13.33 -10.85 -5.39
CA PRO A 27 -13.88 -9.65 -6.02
C PRO A 27 -13.00 -8.42 -5.81
N ARG A 28 -13.04 -7.49 -6.78
CA ARG A 28 -12.31 -6.23 -6.70
C ARG A 28 -12.81 -5.44 -5.47
N PRO A 29 -11.93 -5.01 -4.56
CA PRO A 29 -12.37 -4.31 -3.36
C PRO A 29 -12.87 -2.89 -3.69
N GLU A 30 -13.89 -2.45 -2.98
CA GLU A 30 -14.46 -1.12 -3.18
C GLU A 30 -13.65 0.01 -2.52
N LYS A 31 -12.86 -0.33 -1.50
CA LYS A 31 -12.03 0.58 -0.71
C LYS A 31 -10.76 -0.15 -0.23
N VAL A 32 -9.65 0.56 -0.15
CA VAL A 32 -8.37 0.05 0.39
C VAL A 32 -7.84 1.01 1.46
N LEU A 33 -7.43 0.48 2.60
CA LEU A 33 -6.73 1.25 3.64
C LEU A 33 -5.23 0.91 3.57
N CYS A 34 -4.40 1.90 3.23
CA CYS A 34 -2.95 1.76 3.19
C CYS A 34 -2.39 2.05 4.59
N VAL A 35 -1.74 1.06 5.20
CA VAL A 35 -1.22 1.11 6.57
C VAL A 35 0.15 0.45 6.63
N HIS A 36 0.81 0.49 7.79
CA HIS A 36 2.08 -0.17 8.06
C HIS A 36 3.18 0.15 7.04
N GLY A 37 3.47 1.44 6.93
CA GLY A 37 4.62 2.02 6.24
C GLY A 37 4.93 3.38 6.86
N ASP A 38 6.05 3.99 6.48
CA ASP A 38 6.25 5.40 6.82
C ASP A 38 5.21 6.29 6.13
N GLU A 39 5.03 7.51 6.66
CA GLU A 39 3.97 8.42 6.23
C GLU A 39 3.98 8.67 4.71
N GLN A 40 5.17 8.79 4.12
CA GLN A 40 5.31 9.02 2.69
C GLN A 40 4.90 7.77 1.89
N SER A 41 5.37 6.59 2.28
CA SER A 41 5.15 5.33 1.58
C SER A 41 3.68 4.94 1.53
N VAL A 42 2.93 5.10 2.63
CA VAL A 42 1.49 4.82 2.62
C VAL A 42 0.70 5.82 1.79
N GLN A 43 1.11 7.09 1.77
CA GLN A 43 0.47 8.13 0.93
C GLN A 43 0.76 7.89 -0.56
N ASP A 44 1.99 7.51 -0.92
CA ASP A 44 2.39 7.23 -2.29
C ASP A 44 1.68 6.00 -2.85
N LEU A 45 1.60 4.91 -2.08
CA LEU A 45 0.83 3.72 -2.45
C LEU A 45 -0.66 4.04 -2.61
N SER A 46 -1.22 4.79 -1.65
CA SER A 46 -2.62 5.21 -1.70
C SER A 46 -2.90 6.03 -2.97
N SER A 47 -2.02 6.97 -3.30
CA SER A 47 -2.15 7.85 -4.47
C SER A 47 -2.07 7.08 -5.78
N ALA A 48 -1.10 6.17 -5.93
CA ALA A 48 -0.99 5.35 -7.14
C ALA A 48 -2.19 4.43 -7.34
N LEU A 49 -2.67 3.78 -6.26
CA LEU A 49 -3.86 2.93 -6.35
C LEU A 49 -5.11 3.73 -6.78
N TYR A 50 -5.19 5.00 -6.36
CA TYR A 50 -6.24 5.91 -6.81
C TYR A 50 -6.07 6.33 -8.27
N HIS A 51 -4.89 6.81 -8.67
CA HIS A 51 -4.64 7.35 -10.01
C HIS A 51 -4.64 6.28 -11.11
N ASP A 52 -3.95 5.17 -10.88
CA ASP A 52 -3.68 4.17 -11.92
C ASP A 52 -4.81 3.14 -12.02
N TYR A 53 -5.54 2.93 -10.92
CA TYR A 53 -6.57 1.90 -10.83
C TYR A 53 -7.94 2.46 -10.47
N ASN A 54 -8.11 3.77 -10.28
CA ASN A 54 -9.40 4.39 -9.91
C ASN A 54 -10.04 3.71 -8.68
N MET A 55 -9.22 3.35 -7.69
CA MET A 55 -9.66 2.70 -6.45
C MET A 55 -9.76 3.72 -5.33
N ARG A 56 -10.81 3.63 -4.52
CA ARG A 56 -10.94 4.49 -3.33
C ARG A 56 -9.94 4.03 -2.27
N THR A 57 -8.93 4.83 -2.01
CA THR A 57 -7.86 4.52 -1.07
C THR A 57 -7.78 5.55 0.04
N PHE A 58 -7.31 5.13 1.21
CA PHE A 58 -7.11 6.01 2.36
C PHE A 58 -5.87 5.59 3.13
N ALA A 59 -5.11 6.54 3.67
CA ALA A 59 -4.01 6.31 4.60
C ALA A 59 -4.40 6.88 5.98
N PRO A 60 -5.13 6.11 6.81
CA PRO A 60 -5.62 6.60 8.09
C PRO A 60 -4.47 6.86 9.07
N LYS A 61 -4.66 7.86 9.92
CA LYS A 61 -3.74 8.13 11.03
C LYS A 61 -4.09 7.28 12.25
N ASN A 62 -3.11 7.04 13.10
CA ASN A 62 -3.35 6.40 14.39
C ASN A 62 -4.45 7.14 15.16
N LEU A 63 -5.36 6.40 15.77
CA LEU A 63 -6.56 6.88 16.49
C LEU A 63 -7.71 7.39 15.61
N GLU A 64 -7.60 7.35 14.28
CA GLU A 64 -8.75 7.57 13.40
C GLU A 64 -9.66 6.34 13.36
N THR A 65 -10.96 6.56 13.10
CA THR A 65 -11.94 5.49 12.94
C THR A 65 -12.59 5.56 11.57
N PHE A 66 -12.52 4.45 10.83
CA PHE A 66 -13.18 4.31 9.53
C PHE A 66 -14.46 3.49 9.66
N ARG A 67 -15.57 4.06 9.18
CA ARG A 67 -16.86 3.36 9.12
C ARG A 67 -17.06 2.73 7.74
N PHE A 68 -17.14 1.41 7.71
CA PHE A 68 -17.66 0.66 6.58
C PHE A 68 -19.20 0.61 6.66
N LYS A 69 -19.87 0.59 5.51
CA LYS A 69 -21.33 0.46 5.46
C LYS A 69 -21.70 -1.01 5.46
#